data_AF-A0A2S7T547-F1
#
_entry.id   AF-A0A2S7T547-F1
#
_cell.length_a   1.000
_cell.length_b   1.000
_cell.length_c   1.000
_cell.angle_alpha   90.00
_cell.angle_beta   90.00
_cell.angle_gamma   90.00
#
_symmetry.space_group_name_H-M   'P 1'
#
loop_
_entity.id
_entity.type
_entity.pdbx_description
1 polymer ?
#
loop_
_entity_poly.entity_id
_entity_poly.type
_entity_poly.pdbx_seq_one_letter_code
_entity_poly.pdbx_strand_id
1 'polypeptide(L)'
;MLKLTNKEEEIMMILWRLEQAFVKEILAEMPEDKPHYNTLSTIVRNLEEKGFVGHKAFGNTHRYHPVISKTEYRQKYVNATIADYYDDSYKSLVSFFAKEEKISVEELKEIINLIEKSK
;
A
#
# COMPACT_ATOMS: atom_id res chain seq x y z
N MET A 1 10.51 12.20 -1.10
CA MET A 1 9.88 10.91 -0.69
C MET A 1 9.98 9.94 -1.85
N LEU A 2 10.72 8.84 -1.64
CA LEU A 2 10.94 7.78 -2.63
C LEU A 2 9.78 6.77 -2.62
N LYS A 3 9.49 6.12 -3.75
CA LYS A 3 8.48 5.04 -3.83
C LYS A 3 8.84 3.90 -2.86
N LEU A 4 7.84 3.30 -2.22
CA LEU A 4 8.07 2.15 -1.35
C LEU A 4 8.46 0.93 -2.19
N THR A 5 9.36 0.11 -1.67
CA THR A 5 9.57 -1.24 -2.19
C THR A 5 8.39 -2.15 -1.83
N ASN A 6 8.24 -3.30 -2.50
CA ASN A 6 7.13 -4.22 -2.22
C ASN A 6 7.06 -4.64 -0.74
N LYS A 7 8.22 -4.90 -0.11
CA LYS A 7 8.30 -5.25 1.32
C LYS A 7 7.89 -4.09 2.23
N GLU A 8 8.29 -2.87 1.88
CA GLU A 8 7.90 -1.66 2.62
C GLU A 8 6.41 -1.37 2.49
N GLU A 9 5.83 -1.58 1.30
CA GLU A 9 4.40 -1.40 1.06
C GLU A 9 3.56 -2.43 1.84
N GLU A 10 4.02 -3.69 1.91
CA GLU A 10 3.37 -4.72 2.74
C GLU A 10 3.32 -4.32 4.22
N ILE A 11 4.44 -3.81 4.75
CA ILE A 11 4.51 -3.31 6.13
C ILE A 11 3.57 -2.11 6.33
N MET A 12 3.52 -1.18 5.38
CA MET A 12 2.62 -0.04 5.44
C MET A 12 1.15 -0.46 5.37
N MET A 13 0.81 -1.51 4.61
CA MET A 13 -0.54 -2.08 4.56
C MET A 13 -1.00 -2.61 5.92
N ILE A 14 -0.10 -3.26 6.66
CA ILE A 14 -0.35 -3.70 8.04
C ILE A 14 -0.46 -2.48 8.96
N LEU A 15 0.47 -1.53 8.86
CA LEU A 15 0.53 -0.38 9.75
C LEU A 15 -0.67 0.58 9.57
N TRP A 16 -1.17 0.75 8.35
CA TRP A 16 -2.42 1.48 8.08
C TRP A 16 -3.64 0.81 8.69
N ARG A 17 -3.65 -0.52 8.81
CA ARG A 17 -4.73 -1.27 9.46
C ARG A 17 -4.65 -1.17 10.99
N LEU A 18 -3.44 -1.27 11.54
CA LEU A 18 -3.22 -1.23 12.98
C LEU A 18 -3.23 0.20 13.56
N GLU A 19 -3.03 1.22 12.73
CA GLU A 19 -2.87 2.65 13.04
C GLU A 19 -1.66 2.98 13.92
N GLN A 20 -1.38 2.19 14.95
CA GLN A 20 -0.19 2.29 15.79
C GLN A 20 0.25 0.90 16.22
N ALA A 21 1.52 0.54 15.99
CA ALA A 21 2.00 -0.80 16.27
C ALA A 21 3.49 -0.82 16.67
N PHE A 22 3.85 -1.76 17.53
CA PHE A 22 5.23 -2.18 17.76
C PHE A 22 5.68 -3.12 16.63
N VAL A 23 6.99 -3.23 16.40
CA VAL A 23 7.55 -4.15 15.39
C VAL A 23 7.07 -5.59 15.58
N LYS A 24 6.93 -6.04 16.82
CA LYS A 24 6.41 -7.38 17.15
C LYS A 24 4.95 -7.59 16.72
N GLU A 25 4.13 -6.54 16.75
CA GLU A 25 2.72 -6.59 16.37
C GLU A 25 2.60 -6.59 14.84
N ILE A 26 3.41 -5.77 14.16
CA ILE A 26 3.53 -5.81 12.70
C ILE A 26 3.95 -7.22 12.25
N LEU A 27 4.96 -7.82 12.89
CA LEU A 27 5.42 -9.17 12.59
C LEU A 27 4.35 -10.25 12.81
N ALA A 28 3.49 -10.08 13.82
CA ALA A 28 2.41 -11.02 14.10
C ALA A 28 1.39 -11.06 12.95
N GLU A 29 1.13 -9.92 12.32
CA GLU A 29 0.17 -9.75 11.23
C GLU A 29 0.71 -10.10 9.83
N MET A 30 2.01 -10.39 9.68
CA MET A 30 2.59 -10.81 8.41
C MET A 30 2.18 -12.25 8.04
N PRO A 31 2.11 -12.60 6.73
CA PRO A 31 1.88 -13.97 6.25
C PRO A 31 3.08 -14.90 6.53
N GLU A 32 2.99 -16.19 6.13
CA GLU A 32 3.94 -17.27 6.52
C GLU A 32 5.44 -17.00 6.24
N ASP A 33 5.80 -16.12 5.29
CA ASP A 33 7.20 -15.74 4.99
C ASP A 33 7.67 -14.54 5.83
N LYS A 34 7.64 -14.69 7.15
CA LYS A 34 7.97 -13.62 8.09
C LYS A 34 9.47 -13.34 8.11
N PRO A 35 9.92 -12.09 7.89
CA PRO A 35 11.32 -11.75 8.08
C PRO A 35 11.71 -11.88 9.56
N HIS A 36 13.00 -12.04 9.84
CA HIS A 36 13.50 -11.90 11.21
C HIS A 36 13.16 -10.52 11.78
N TYR A 37 12.89 -10.47 13.09
CA TYR A 37 12.54 -9.23 13.81
C TYR A 37 13.50 -8.07 13.52
N ASN A 38 14.82 -8.33 13.50
CA ASN A 38 15.81 -7.30 13.21
C ASN A 38 15.68 -6.75 11.79
N THR A 39 15.43 -7.62 10.81
CA THR A 39 15.19 -7.22 9.42
C THR A 39 13.94 -6.34 9.33
N LEU A 40 12.84 -6.74 9.98
CA LEU A 40 11.62 -5.93 10.02
C LEU A 40 11.87 -4.58 10.69
N SER A 41 12.57 -4.57 11.83
CA SER A 41 12.94 -3.36 12.57
C SER A 41 13.74 -2.39 11.70
N THR A 42 14.72 -2.89 10.94
CA THR A 42 15.48 -2.08 9.98
C THR A 42 14.58 -1.50 8.89
N ILE A 43 13.68 -2.31 8.32
CA ILE A 43 12.76 -1.81 7.28
C ILE A 43 11.82 -0.73 7.83
N VAL A 44 11.27 -0.92 9.03
CA VAL A 44 10.40 0.08 9.69
C VAL A 44 11.17 1.37 9.98
N ARG A 45 12.45 1.27 10.35
CA ARG A 45 13.31 2.44 10.55
C ARG A 45 13.65 3.14 9.23
N ASN A 46 13.87 2.40 8.15
CA ASN A 46 14.04 2.99 6.82
C ASN A 46 12.76 3.72 6.35
N LEU A 47 11.57 3.16 6.65
CA LEU A 47 10.29 3.83 6.39
C LEU A 47 10.16 5.15 7.16
N GLU A 48 10.65 5.17 8.39
CA GLU A 48 10.72 6.37 9.21
C GLU A 48 11.69 7.41 8.61
N GLU A 49 12.92 7.02 8.26
CA GLU A 49 13.90 7.92 7.61
C GLU A 49 13.38 8.49 6.28
N LYS A 50 12.56 7.72 5.55
CA LYS A 50 11.88 8.16 4.33
C LYS A 50 10.68 9.08 4.59
N GLY A 51 10.23 9.22 5.83
CA GLY A 51 9.12 10.08 6.26
C GLY A 51 7.72 9.47 6.06
N PHE A 52 7.61 8.16 5.85
CA PHE A 52 6.32 7.46 5.73
C PHE A 52 5.72 7.08 7.07
N VAL A 53 6.59 6.86 8.06
CA VAL A 53 6.27 6.38 9.39
C VAL A 53 6.88 7.33 10.41
N GLY A 54 6.19 7.53 11.52
CA GLY A 54 6.71 8.20 12.71
C GLY A 54 6.75 7.20 13.86
N HIS A 55 7.48 7.54 14.92
CA HIS A 55 7.45 6.75 16.14
C HIS A 55 7.14 7.61 17.37
N LYS A 56 6.57 6.95 18.36
CA LYS A 56 6.47 7.43 19.73
C LYS A 56 7.31 6.54 20.63
N ALA A 57 8.21 7.14 21.39
CA ALA A 57 8.97 6.42 22.40
C ALA A 57 8.02 5.87 23.47
N PHE A 58 8.19 4.59 23.81
CA PHE A 58 7.42 3.88 24.82
C PHE A 58 8.40 3.09 25.69
N GLY A 59 9.01 3.77 26.66
CA GLY A 59 10.11 3.22 27.44
C GLY A 59 11.31 2.90 26.54
N ASN A 60 11.76 1.64 26.56
CA ASN A 60 12.90 1.16 25.76
C ASN A 60 12.50 0.68 24.35
N THR A 61 11.25 0.90 23.93
CA THR A 61 10.76 0.49 22.61
C THR A 61 10.05 1.64 21.90
N HIS A 62 9.78 1.44 20.61
CA HIS A 62 9.14 2.44 19.75
C HIS A 62 7.81 1.88 19.24
N ARG A 63 6.76 2.69 19.41
CA ARG A 63 5.47 2.44 18.76
C ARG A 63 5.39 3.28 17.49
N TYR A 64 5.31 2.61 16.36
CA TYR A 64 5.29 3.25 15.05
C TYR A 64 3.86 3.57 14.61
N HIS A 65 3.69 4.61 13.81
CA HIS A 65 2.41 5.02 13.23
C HIS A 65 2.62 5.59 11.83
N PRO A 66 1.64 5.46 10.91
CA PRO A 66 1.76 6.04 9.58
C PRO A 66 1.69 7.57 9.69
N VAL A 67 2.50 8.26 8.88
CA VAL A 67 2.48 9.73 8.75
C VAL A 67 1.68 10.16 7.52
N ILE A 68 1.63 9.30 6.51
CA ILE A 68 0.82 9.48 5.30
C ILE A 68 -0.35 8.51 5.30
N SER A 69 -1.51 8.95 4.81
CA SER A 69 -2.65 8.04 4.62
C SER A 69 -2.46 7.13 3.41
N LYS A 70 -3.15 5.99 3.42
CA LYS A 70 -3.19 5.06 2.28
C LYS A 70 -3.68 5.74 1.00
N THR A 71 -4.64 6.66 1.11
CA THR A 71 -5.20 7.40 -0.02
C THR A 71 -4.19 8.36 -0.64
N GLU A 72 -3.48 9.14 0.18
CA GLU A 72 -2.43 10.05 -0.30
C GLU A 72 -1.29 9.27 -0.97
N TYR A 73 -0.87 8.14 -0.36
CA TYR A 73 0.14 7.27 -0.97
C TYR A 73 -0.34 6.74 -2.34
N ARG A 74 -1.57 6.22 -2.41
CA ARG A 74 -2.16 5.73 -3.66
C ARG A 74 -2.22 6.81 -4.74
N GLN A 75 -2.76 7.99 -4.42
CA GLN A 75 -2.88 9.08 -5.39
C GLN A 75 -1.52 9.53 -5.94
N LYS A 76 -0.49 9.53 -5.09
CA LYS A 76 0.84 10.02 -5.46
C LYS A 76 1.65 9.00 -6.25
N TYR A 77 1.57 7.71 -5.92
CA TYR A 77 2.47 6.70 -6.47
C TYR A 77 1.79 5.65 -7.37
N VAL A 78 0.52 5.31 -7.12
CA VAL A 78 -0.21 4.35 -7.95
C VAL A 78 -0.68 5.02 -9.24
N ASN A 79 -1.25 6.23 -9.15
CA ASN A 79 -1.69 6.96 -10.35
C ASN A 79 -0.52 7.26 -11.29
N ALA A 80 0.64 7.66 -10.73
CA ALA A 80 1.86 7.85 -11.51
C ALA A 80 2.33 6.56 -12.18
N THR A 81 2.23 5.41 -11.51
CA THR A 81 2.57 4.12 -12.11
C THR A 81 1.60 3.77 -13.26
N ILE A 82 0.30 4.07 -13.13
CA ILE A 82 -0.66 3.86 -14.23
C ILE A 82 -0.32 4.79 -15.41
N ALA A 83 -0.01 6.05 -15.15
CA ALA A 83 0.42 7.01 -16.16
C ALA A 83 1.64 6.50 -16.94
N ASP A 84 2.68 6.05 -16.22
CA ASP A 84 3.96 5.61 -16.79
C ASP A 84 3.85 4.31 -17.61
N TYR A 85 3.02 3.35 -17.16
CA TYR A 85 2.93 2.02 -17.79
C TYR A 85 1.81 1.91 -18.84
N TYR A 86 0.81 2.80 -18.78
CA TYR A 86 -0.39 2.71 -19.63
C TYR A 86 -0.67 4.01 -20.40
N ASP A 87 0.34 4.86 -20.61
CA ASP A 87 0.25 6.12 -21.37
C ASP A 87 -0.95 6.99 -20.94
N ASP A 88 -1.14 7.17 -19.62
CA ASP A 88 -2.30 7.87 -19.01
C ASP A 88 -3.69 7.31 -19.40
N SER A 89 -3.75 6.13 -20.04
CA SER A 89 -4.98 5.54 -20.53
C SER A 89 -5.48 4.46 -19.56
N TYR A 90 -6.39 4.87 -18.67
CA TYR A 90 -7.21 3.93 -17.89
C TYR A 90 -7.94 2.92 -18.78
N LYS A 91 -8.27 3.29 -20.03
CA LYS A 91 -8.84 2.39 -21.05
C LYS A 91 -7.87 1.25 -21.39
N SER A 92 -6.57 1.51 -21.45
CA SER A 92 -5.55 0.49 -21.72
C SER A 92 -5.44 -0.50 -20.57
N LEU A 93 -5.52 -0.04 -19.32
CA LEU A 93 -5.56 -0.89 -18.13
C LEU A 93 -6.80 -1.79 -18.10
N VAL A 94 -7.99 -1.24 -18.36
CA VAL A 94 -9.25 -2.01 -18.41
C VAL A 94 -9.20 -3.03 -19.56
N SER A 95 -8.66 -2.63 -20.72
CA SER A 95 -8.51 -3.52 -21.88
C SER A 95 -7.54 -4.67 -21.60
N PHE A 96 -6.49 -4.44 -20.82
CA PHE A 96 -5.57 -5.48 -20.36
C PHE A 96 -6.30 -6.50 -19.46
N PHE A 97 -7.07 -6.04 -18.47
CA PHE A 97 -7.81 -6.96 -17.59
C PHE A 97 -8.88 -7.77 -18.34
N ALA A 98 -9.57 -7.16 -19.30
CA ALA A 98 -10.55 -7.85 -20.13
C ALA A 98 -9.89 -8.93 -21.03
N LYS A 99 -8.68 -8.67 -21.55
CA LYS A 99 -7.94 -9.65 -22.37
C LYS A 99 -7.37 -10.80 -21.56
N GLU A 100 -6.89 -10.54 -20.35
CA GLU A 100 -6.30 -11.54 -19.45
C GLU A 100 -7.35 -12.33 -18.65
N GLU A 101 -8.65 -12.13 -18.93
CA GLU A 101 -9.78 -12.70 -18.18
C GLU A 101 -9.72 -12.46 -16.66
N LYS A 102 -9.01 -11.39 -16.24
CA LYS A 102 -8.88 -10.99 -14.83
C LYS A 102 -10.10 -10.21 -14.33
N ILE A 103 -11.04 -9.90 -15.22
CA ILE A 103 -12.30 -9.26 -14.91
C ILE A 103 -13.42 -9.91 -15.73
N SER A 104 -14.51 -10.26 -15.06
CA SER A 104 -15.72 -10.79 -15.71
C SER A 104 -16.54 -9.69 -16.39
N VAL A 105 -17.43 -10.11 -17.29
CA VAL A 105 -18.37 -9.20 -17.94
C VAL A 105 -19.31 -8.57 -16.91
N GLU A 106 -19.67 -9.33 -15.88
CA GLU A 106 -20.52 -8.91 -14.76
C GLU A 106 -19.85 -7.80 -13.93
N GLU A 107 -18.60 -8.00 -13.51
CA GLU A 107 -17.81 -6.99 -12.77
C GLU A 107 -17.62 -5.71 -13.61
N LEU A 108 -17.41 -5.84 -14.92
CA LEU A 108 -17.29 -4.68 -15.80
C LEU A 108 -18.61 -3.89 -15.88
N LYS A 109 -19.76 -4.58 -15.93
CA LYS A 109 -21.09 -3.95 -15.89
C LYS A 109 -21.33 -3.23 -14.56
N GLU A 110 -20.89 -3.80 -13.45
CA GLU A 110 -20.95 -3.12 -12.14
C GLU A 110 -20.17 -1.81 -12.15
N ILE A 111 -18.96 -1.81 -12.72
CA ILE A 111 -18.15 -0.58 -12.86
C ILE A 111 -18.86 0.46 -13.75
N ILE A 112 -19.45 0.05 -14.88
CA ILE A 112 -20.22 0.95 -15.76
C ILE A 112 -21.40 1.57 -14.99
N ASN A 113 -22.15 0.76 -14.24
CA ASN A 113 -23.27 1.22 -13.42
C ASN A 113 -22.84 2.22 -12.33
N LEU A 114 -21.65 2.04 -11.74
CA LEU A 114 -21.11 3.00 -10.77
C LEU A 114 -20.82 4.36 -11.41
N ILE A 115 -20.29 4.39 -12.63
CA ILE A 115 -20.02 5.63 -13.38
C ILE A 115 -21.33 6.35 -13.73
N GLU A 116 -22.33 5.59 -14.19
CA GLU A 116 -23.64 6.15 -14.55
C GLU A 116 -24.41 6.72 -13.36
N LYS A 117 -24.27 6.12 -12.17
CA LYS A 117 -24.87 6.62 -10.92
C LYS A 117 -24.13 7.81 -10.29
N SER A 118 -22.88 8.04 -10.69
CA SER A 118 -22.06 9.15 -10.20
C SER A 118 -22.19 10.42 -11.05
N LYS A 119 -23.03 10.38 -12.10
CA LYS A 119 -23.51 11.54 -12.86
C LYS A 119 -24.77 12.10 -12.25
#